data_AF-A0A8D9BGG4-F1
#
_entry.id   AF-A0A8D9BGG4-F1
#
_cell.length_a   1.000
_cell.length_b   1.000
_cell.length_c   1.000
_cell.angle_alpha   90.00
_cell.angle_beta   90.00
_cell.angle_gamma   90.00
#
_symmetry.space_group_name_H-M   'P 1'
#
loop_
_entity.id
_entity.type
_entity.pdbx_description
1 polymer ?
#
loop_
_entity_poly.entity_id
_entity_poly.type
_entity_poly.pdbx_seq_one_letter_code
_entity_poly.pdbx_strand_id
1 'polypeptide(L)'
;MLTQRNPEDEYYDQYTIQALEGSRQNDTCTNLYQMLKVQGDPIDFRCTDLDLRCFPDLYPYGSNGQYVTRQVPLMPSEFVKNKVLSKHERYRLNIQYIFHLFHEANIRALKAGIFHKLNIIGNTGNLSAFKCLEMLKTMQLESNMVTIFSRLRKSAQFWSKPRTDILTVITWYGPVVPSS
;
A
#
# COMPACT_ATOMS: atom_id res chain seq x y z
N MET A 1 -6.95 -10.23 27.62
CA MET A 1 -7.52 -8.98 28.16
C MET A 1 -7.75 -8.04 27.00
N LEU A 2 -8.99 -7.59 26.78
CA LEU A 2 -9.25 -6.50 25.82
C LEU A 2 -8.64 -5.23 26.42
N THR A 3 -7.67 -4.66 25.69
CA THR A 3 -6.93 -3.45 26.07
C THR A 3 -7.90 -2.27 26.18
N GLN A 4 -8.26 -1.88 27.40
CA GLN A 4 -8.85 -0.57 27.66
C GLN A 4 -7.79 0.48 27.35
N ARG A 5 -8.11 1.38 26.41
CA ARG A 5 -7.27 2.52 26.03
C ARG A 5 -7.11 3.45 27.25
N ASN A 6 -5.88 3.63 27.72
CA ASN A 6 -5.57 4.73 28.61
C ASN A 6 -5.31 5.98 27.74
N PRO A 7 -6.10 7.06 27.85
CA PRO A 7 -5.92 8.26 27.05
C PRO A 7 -4.60 9.01 27.32
N GLU A 8 -3.87 8.69 28.38
CA GLU A 8 -2.57 9.32 28.72
C GLU A 8 -1.34 8.51 28.28
N ASP A 9 -1.51 7.43 27.53
CA ASP A 9 -0.41 6.58 27.09
C ASP A 9 0.18 7.06 25.74
N GLU A 10 1.39 7.63 25.79
CA GLU A 10 2.18 8.11 24.64
C GLU A 10 2.37 7.05 23.55
N TYR A 11 2.30 5.76 23.88
CA TYR A 11 2.43 4.67 22.91
C TYR A 11 1.37 4.76 21.80
N TYR A 12 0.18 5.30 22.11
CA TYR A 12 -0.92 5.39 21.16
C TYR A 12 -0.91 6.65 20.30
N ASP A 13 -0.10 7.66 20.60
CA ASP A 13 -0.01 8.89 19.80
C ASP A 13 0.55 8.66 18.40
N GLN A 14 1.29 7.56 18.21
CA GLN A 14 1.82 7.16 16.91
C GLN A 14 0.75 6.55 15.97
N TYR A 15 -0.44 6.24 16.50
CA TYR A 15 -1.50 5.55 15.77
C TYR A 15 -2.79 6.35 15.79
N THR A 16 -3.44 6.47 14.62
CA THR A 16 -4.80 7.02 14.55
C THR A 16 -5.80 5.95 15.00
N ILE A 17 -5.99 5.80 16.32
CA ILE A 17 -6.92 4.81 16.89
C ILE A 17 -8.28 5.48 17.15
N GLN A 18 -9.28 5.12 16.35
CA GLN A 18 -10.68 5.49 16.60
C GLN A 18 -11.32 4.55 17.62
N ALA A 19 -11.96 5.11 18.64
CA ALA A 19 -12.81 4.35 19.56
C ALA A 19 -14.08 3.90 18.84
N LEU A 20 -14.42 2.61 18.93
CA LEU A 20 -15.63 2.04 18.31
C LEU A 20 -16.92 2.64 18.87
N GLU A 21 -16.90 3.16 20.10
CA GLU A 21 -18.08 3.71 20.81
C GLU A 21 -18.04 5.24 21.00
N GLY A 22 -17.11 5.95 20.35
CA GLY A 22 -17.06 7.40 20.42
C GLY A 22 -18.22 8.06 19.67
N SER A 23 -18.87 9.07 20.26
CA SER A 23 -19.87 9.89 19.56
C SER A 23 -19.27 10.43 18.26
N ARG A 24 -19.87 10.11 17.11
CA ARG A 24 -19.45 10.60 15.79
C ARG A 24 -19.39 12.13 15.82
N GLN A 25 -18.18 12.70 15.76
CA GLN A 25 -18.03 14.12 15.49
C GLN A 25 -18.56 14.40 14.09
N ASN A 26 -19.60 15.24 14.00
CA ASN A 26 -20.15 15.73 12.73
C ASN A 26 -19.24 16.82 12.17
N ASP A 27 -18.07 16.42 11.69
CA ASP A 27 -17.17 17.32 10.97
C ASP A 27 -16.77 16.69 9.64
N THR A 28 -16.29 17.50 8.70
CA THR A 28 -15.88 16.98 7.40
C THR A 28 -14.68 16.05 7.56
N CYS A 29 -14.61 14.97 6.78
CA CYS A 29 -13.49 14.01 6.84
C CYS A 29 -12.12 14.71 6.74
N THR A 30 -12.04 15.82 6.00
CA THR A 30 -10.84 16.64 5.87
C THR A 30 -10.39 17.25 7.20
N ASN A 31 -11.33 17.69 8.03
CA ASN A 31 -11.07 18.25 9.36
C ASN A 31 -10.82 17.14 10.39
N LEU A 32 -11.59 16.04 10.34
CA LEU A 32 -11.48 14.93 11.29
C LEU A 32 -10.16 14.15 11.16
N TYR A 33 -9.67 14.00 9.93
CA TYR A 33 -8.49 13.20 9.61
C TYR A 33 -7.31 14.06 9.15
N GLN A 34 -7.27 15.34 9.54
CA GLN A 34 -6.16 16.20 9.19
C GLN A 34 -4.89 15.67 9.88
N MET A 35 -3.94 15.17 9.08
CA MET A 35 -2.62 14.82 9.60
C MET A 35 -1.95 16.08 10.15
N LEU A 36 -1.19 15.94 11.25
CA LEU A 36 -0.37 17.03 11.78
C LEU A 36 0.44 17.65 10.64
N LYS A 37 0.42 18.98 10.55
CA LYS A 37 1.15 19.70 9.52
C LYS A 37 2.64 19.48 9.77
N VAL A 38 3.27 18.66 8.93
CA VAL A 38 4.72 18.41 8.98
C VAL A 38 5.43 19.73 8.71
N GLN A 39 6.08 20.28 9.74
CA GLN A 39 6.95 21.45 9.60
C GLN A 39 8.34 20.97 9.22
N GLY A 40 8.54 20.71 7.93
CA GLY A 40 9.84 20.33 7.39
C GLY A 40 9.86 20.57 5.89
N ASP A 41 11.06 20.85 5.37
CA ASP A 41 11.23 20.94 3.92
C ASP A 41 10.95 19.57 3.30
N PRO A 42 10.14 19.52 2.22
CA PRO A 42 9.87 18.26 1.56
C PRO A 42 11.18 17.67 1.03
N ILE A 43 11.44 16.41 1.40
CA ILE A 43 12.59 15.69 0.88
C ILE A 43 12.33 15.39 -0.61
N ASP A 44 13.30 15.70 -1.47
CA ASP A 44 13.20 15.35 -2.89
C ASP A 44 13.15 13.82 -3.05
N PHE A 45 12.09 13.33 -3.68
CA PHE A 45 11.88 11.90 -3.93
C PHE A 45 12.89 11.31 -4.93
N ARG A 46 13.63 12.15 -5.65
CA ARG A 46 14.64 11.74 -6.63
C ARG A 46 16.00 11.46 -6.00
N CYS A 47 16.16 11.78 -4.72
CA CYS A 47 17.42 11.60 -4.01
C CYS A 47 17.73 10.09 -3.85
N THR A 48 18.96 9.70 -4.15
CA THR A 48 19.39 8.29 -4.10
C THR A 48 19.54 7.76 -2.68
N ASP A 49 19.75 8.65 -1.71
CA ASP A 49 19.88 8.40 -0.27
C ASP A 49 18.55 8.61 0.50
N LEU A 50 17.42 8.67 -0.21
CA LEU A 50 16.10 8.88 0.40
C LEU A 50 15.80 7.85 1.49
N ASP A 51 16.13 6.58 1.26
CA ASP A 51 15.91 5.51 2.23
C ASP A 51 16.78 5.63 3.48
N LEU A 52 18.00 6.15 3.32
CA LEU A 52 18.92 6.42 4.43
C LEU A 52 18.39 7.56 5.31
N ARG A 53 17.83 8.61 4.71
CA ARG A 53 17.27 9.76 5.43
C ARG A 53 15.94 9.45 6.10
N CYS A 54 15.08 8.69 5.44
CA CYS A 54 13.75 8.33 5.98
C CYS A 54 13.82 7.32 7.12
N PHE A 55 14.85 6.46 7.15
CA PHE A 55 14.98 5.40 8.14
C PHE A 55 16.38 5.40 8.80
N PRO A 56 16.72 6.45 9.57
CA PRO A 56 18.02 6.54 10.24
C PRO A 56 18.27 5.35 11.19
N ASP A 57 17.22 4.83 11.82
CA ASP A 57 17.30 3.67 12.70
C ASP A 57 17.80 2.41 11.98
N LEU A 58 17.36 2.22 10.72
CA LEU A 58 17.78 1.08 9.89
C LEU A 58 19.20 1.27 9.34
N TYR A 59 19.61 2.51 9.13
CA TYR A 59 20.86 2.89 8.49
C TYR A 59 21.67 3.85 9.38
N PRO A 60 22.16 3.39 10.55
CA PRO A 60 22.82 4.26 11.53
C PRO A 60 24.11 4.88 11.00
N TYR A 61 24.73 4.24 10.01
CA TYR A 61 25.96 4.71 9.35
C TYR A 61 25.69 5.47 8.04
N GLY A 62 24.43 5.71 7.67
CA GLY A 62 24.07 6.39 6.43
C GLY A 62 24.62 5.71 5.17
N SER A 63 24.71 4.38 5.15
CA SER A 63 25.29 3.61 4.06
C SER A 63 24.49 2.34 3.75
N ASN A 64 24.73 1.74 2.58
CA ASN A 64 24.07 0.52 2.10
C ASN A 64 22.57 0.63 1.76
N GLY A 65 22.13 1.81 1.33
CA GLY A 65 20.77 2.06 0.84
C GLY A 65 20.47 1.33 -0.47
N GLN A 66 19.20 1.25 -0.85
CA GLN A 66 18.70 0.48 -1.99
C GLN A 66 19.40 0.86 -3.30
N TYR A 67 19.55 2.15 -3.57
CA TYR A 67 20.03 2.70 -4.84
C TYR A 67 21.56 2.87 -4.92
N VAL A 68 22.32 2.36 -3.94
CA VAL A 68 23.78 2.42 -3.96
C VAL A 68 24.35 1.48 -5.03
N THR A 69 25.35 1.95 -5.77
CA THR A 69 26.12 1.14 -6.72
C THR A 69 26.92 0.06 -5.98
N ARG A 70 26.68 -1.20 -6.32
CA ARG A 70 27.33 -2.37 -5.72
C ARG A 70 28.15 -3.11 -6.77
N GLN A 71 29.15 -3.86 -6.33
CA GLN A 71 29.93 -4.73 -7.22
C GLN A 71 29.06 -5.79 -7.89
N VAL A 72 28.13 -6.39 -7.13
CA VAL A 72 27.09 -7.28 -7.67
C VAL A 72 25.78 -6.50 -7.73
N PRO A 73 25.17 -6.34 -8.92
CA PRO A 73 23.91 -5.62 -9.03
C PRO A 73 22.80 -6.43 -8.34
N LEU A 74 22.10 -5.78 -7.41
CA LEU A 74 20.94 -6.35 -6.73
C LEU A 74 19.67 -5.70 -7.30
N MET A 75 18.71 -6.52 -7.70
CA MET A 75 17.42 -5.99 -8.15
C MET A 75 16.64 -5.43 -6.93
N PRO A 76 15.84 -4.35 -7.08
CA PRO A 76 15.09 -3.78 -5.95
C PRO A 76 14.22 -4.79 -5.19
N SER A 77 13.61 -5.75 -5.90
CA SER A 77 12.84 -6.82 -5.28
C SER A 77 13.69 -7.76 -4.42
N GLU A 78 14.90 -8.07 -4.86
CA GLU A 78 15.85 -8.90 -4.12
C GLU A 78 16.38 -8.17 -2.89
N PHE A 79 16.66 -6.87 -3.01
CA PHE A 79 17.06 -6.04 -1.88
C PHE A 79 16.00 -6.04 -0.78
N VAL A 80 14.75 -5.75 -1.13
CA VAL A 80 13.63 -5.75 -0.18
C VAL A 80 13.43 -7.14 0.42
N LYS A 81 13.47 -8.21 -0.40
CA LYS A 81 13.35 -9.59 0.06
C LYS A 81 14.44 -9.94 1.07
N ASN A 82 15.70 -9.58 0.80
CA ASN A 82 16.82 -9.84 1.69
C ASN A 82 16.69 -9.10 3.02
N LYS A 83 16.18 -7.87 3.03
CA LYS A 83 15.94 -7.09 4.26
C LYS A 83 14.82 -7.72 5.10
N VAL A 84 13.68 -8.04 4.49
CA VAL A 84 12.53 -8.63 5.19
C VAL A 84 12.83 -10.04 5.70
N LEU A 85 13.58 -10.83 4.93
CA LEU A 85 13.99 -12.19 5.32
C LEU A 85 15.28 -12.23 6.14
N SER A 86 15.87 -11.09 6.46
CA SER A 86 17.11 -11.07 7.24
C SER A 86 16.88 -11.62 8.65
N LYS A 87 17.94 -12.23 9.21
CA LYS A 87 17.94 -12.70 10.60
C LYS A 87 17.88 -11.54 11.60
N HIS A 88 18.39 -10.37 11.21
CA HIS A 88 18.44 -9.19 12.06
C HIS A 88 17.02 -8.61 12.23
N GLU A 89 16.58 -8.57 13.49
CA GLU A 89 15.24 -8.10 13.86
C GLU A 89 14.95 -6.67 13.41
N ARG A 90 15.97 -5.82 13.35
CA ARG A 90 15.85 -4.41 12.98
C ARG A 90 15.14 -4.21 11.64
N TYR A 91 15.42 -5.04 10.63
CA TYR A 91 14.82 -4.89 9.30
C TYR A 91 13.47 -5.60 9.19
N ARG A 92 13.24 -6.66 9.98
CA ARG A 92 12.02 -7.49 9.93
C ARG A 92 10.91 -6.98 10.85
N LEU A 93 11.26 -6.32 11.95
CA LEU A 93 10.32 -5.88 12.98
C LEU A 93 10.10 -4.37 13.01
N ASN A 94 10.86 -3.58 12.24
CA ASN A 94 10.60 -2.14 12.15
C ASN A 94 9.27 -1.89 11.43
N ILE A 95 8.24 -1.56 12.22
CA ILE A 95 6.86 -1.40 11.77
C ILE A 95 6.75 -0.31 10.70
N GLN A 96 7.41 0.84 10.90
CA GLN A 96 7.38 1.96 9.97
C GLN A 96 7.95 1.58 8.60
N TYR A 97 9.07 0.86 8.60
CA TYR A 97 9.70 0.36 7.39
C TYR A 97 8.83 -0.66 6.65
N ILE A 98 8.23 -1.61 7.37
CA ILE A 98 7.34 -2.61 6.78
C ILE A 98 6.12 -1.92 6.15
N PHE A 99 5.53 -0.93 6.83
CA PHE A 99 4.41 -0.16 6.28
C PHE A 99 4.81 0.63 5.04
N HIS A 100 6.01 1.22 5.03
CA HIS A 100 6.55 1.88 3.84
C HIS A 100 6.71 0.91 2.67
N LEU A 101 7.34 -0.25 2.87
CA LEU A 101 7.48 -1.29 1.85
C LEU A 101 6.12 -1.80 1.35
N PHE A 102 5.16 -1.95 2.25
CA PHE A 102 3.80 -2.34 1.91
C PHE A 102 3.09 -1.25 1.08
N HIS A 103 3.27 0.02 1.45
CA HIS A 103 2.76 1.16 0.70
C HIS A 103 3.35 1.21 -0.71
N GLU A 104 4.67 1.07 -0.85
CA GLU A 104 5.33 0.99 -2.15
C GLU A 104 4.80 -0.16 -3.02
N ALA A 105 4.57 -1.33 -2.42
CA ALA A 105 4.00 -2.47 -3.12
C ALA A 105 2.59 -2.16 -3.66
N ASN A 106 1.76 -1.47 -2.87
CA ASN A 106 0.42 -1.04 -3.31
C ASN A 106 0.50 0.00 -4.43
N ILE A 107 1.38 1.00 -4.31
CA ILE A 107 1.59 1.99 -5.37
C ILE A 107 2.06 1.33 -6.65
N ARG A 108 2.96 0.35 -6.58
CA ARG A 108 3.41 -0.42 -7.76
C ARG A 108 2.26 -1.22 -8.39
N ALA A 109 1.43 -1.89 -7.58
CA ALA A 109 0.26 -2.62 -8.07
C ALA A 109 -0.76 -1.69 -8.76
N LEU A 110 -1.01 -0.52 -8.18
CA LEU A 110 -1.88 0.51 -8.75
C LEU A 110 -1.31 1.04 -10.07
N LYS A 111 -0.04 1.44 -10.10
CA LYS A 111 0.64 1.88 -11.33
C LYS A 111 0.54 0.84 -12.44
N ALA A 112 0.77 -0.43 -12.12
CA ALA A 112 0.66 -1.52 -13.09
C ALA A 112 -0.79 -1.73 -13.59
N GLY A 113 -1.78 -1.61 -12.70
CA GLY A 113 -3.21 -1.69 -13.06
C GLY A 113 -3.62 -0.53 -13.97
N ILE A 114 -3.22 0.69 -13.62
CA ILE A 114 -3.44 1.90 -14.42
C ILE A 114 -2.79 1.73 -15.79
N PHE A 115 -1.49 1.38 -15.85
CA PHE A 115 -0.76 1.20 -17.11
C PHE A 115 -1.40 0.16 -18.02
N HIS A 116 -1.73 -1.02 -17.47
CA HIS A 116 -2.39 -2.07 -18.25
C HIS A 116 -3.71 -1.59 -18.86
N LYS A 117 -4.49 -0.81 -18.11
CA LYS A 117 -5.75 -0.25 -18.62
C LYS A 117 -5.56 0.89 -19.58
N LEU A 118 -4.61 1.80 -19.33
CA LEU A 118 -4.24 2.84 -20.27
C LEU A 118 -3.78 2.25 -21.60
N ASN A 119 -3.10 1.10 -21.60
CA ASN A 119 -2.72 0.43 -22.84
C ASN A 119 -3.91 -0.24 -23.56
N ILE A 120 -4.85 -0.82 -22.81
CA ILE A 120 -6.10 -1.37 -23.41
C ILE A 120 -6.93 -0.24 -24.05
N ILE A 121 -7.03 0.91 -23.38
CA ILE A 121 -7.75 2.09 -23.88
C ILE A 121 -6.91 2.81 -24.97
N GLY A 122 -5.59 2.77 -24.88
CA GLY A 122 -4.62 3.45 -25.74
C GLY A 122 -4.45 2.85 -27.13
N ASN A 123 -5.01 1.66 -27.40
CA ASN A 123 -5.28 1.22 -28.77
C ASN A 123 -6.31 2.13 -29.48
N THR A 124 -6.92 3.07 -28.77
CA THR A 124 -7.76 4.18 -29.27
C THR A 124 -7.14 5.55 -28.94
N GLY A 125 -5.87 5.76 -29.29
CA GLY A 125 -5.23 7.08 -29.37
C GLY A 125 -4.81 7.72 -28.03
N ASN A 126 -3.89 8.69 -28.12
CA ASN A 126 -3.26 9.40 -27.00
C ASN A 126 -4.28 9.86 -25.95
N LEU A 127 -4.24 9.24 -24.77
CA LEU A 127 -5.12 9.60 -23.65
C LEU A 127 -4.59 10.89 -22.98
N SER A 128 -5.16 12.04 -23.35
CA SER A 128 -4.90 13.31 -22.66
C SER A 128 -5.56 13.34 -21.28
N ALA A 129 -4.96 14.05 -20.32
CA ALA A 129 -5.52 14.26 -18.98
C ALA A 129 -6.95 14.83 -19.02
N PHE A 130 -7.25 15.65 -20.04
CA PHE A 130 -8.61 16.18 -20.30
C PHE A 130 -9.62 15.06 -20.58
N LYS A 131 -9.25 14.10 -21.45
CA LYS A 131 -10.08 12.94 -21.79
C LYS A 131 -10.31 12.03 -20.58
N CYS A 132 -9.30 11.90 -19.72
CA CYS A 132 -9.42 11.15 -18.47
C CYS A 132 -10.42 11.80 -17.49
N LEU A 133 -10.41 13.14 -17.40
CA LEU A 133 -11.38 13.91 -16.61
C LEU A 133 -12.81 13.78 -17.16
N GLU A 134 -12.97 13.77 -18.49
CA GLU A 134 -14.26 13.57 -19.14
C GLU A 134 -14.81 12.15 -18.88
N MET A 135 -13.96 11.13 -18.98
CA MET A 135 -14.31 9.73 -18.68
C MET A 135 -14.65 9.50 -17.20
N LEU A 136 -14.08 10.29 -16.28
CA LEU A 136 -14.47 10.31 -14.87
C LEU A 136 -15.89 10.84 -14.68
N LYS A 137 -16.26 11.91 -15.41
CA LYS A 137 -17.60 12.50 -15.35
C LYS A 137 -18.68 11.58 -15.92
N THR A 138 -18.35 10.78 -16.94
CA THR A 138 -19.29 9.86 -17.58
C THR A 138 -19.40 8.49 -16.91
N MET A 139 -18.80 8.29 -15.72
CA MET A 139 -18.73 7.01 -14.98
C MET A 139 -18.13 5.82 -15.75
N GLN A 140 -17.61 6.05 -16.96
CA GLN A 140 -16.90 5.01 -17.74
C GLN A 140 -15.64 4.52 -17.02
N LEU A 141 -15.10 5.33 -16.10
CA LEU A 141 -14.00 4.95 -15.24
C LEU A 141 -14.36 3.97 -14.10
N GLU A 142 -15.63 3.78 -13.71
CA GLU A 142 -15.97 2.87 -12.59
C GLU A 142 -15.62 1.41 -12.91
N SER A 143 -15.95 0.94 -14.13
CA SER A 143 -15.50 -0.37 -14.62
C SER A 143 -13.96 -0.46 -14.70
N ASN A 144 -13.31 0.66 -15.03
CA ASN A 144 -11.84 0.76 -15.05
C ASN A 144 -11.25 0.66 -13.64
N MET A 145 -11.89 1.27 -12.63
CA MET A 145 -11.50 1.21 -11.23
C MET A 145 -11.58 -0.23 -10.72
N VAL A 146 -12.62 -1.00 -11.07
CA VAL A 146 -12.73 -2.41 -10.65
C VAL A 146 -11.51 -3.22 -11.06
N THR A 147 -10.99 -3.03 -12.28
CA THR A 147 -9.82 -3.78 -12.74
C THR A 147 -8.50 -3.24 -12.18
N ILE A 148 -8.40 -1.94 -11.92
CA ILE A 148 -7.22 -1.37 -11.25
C ILE A 148 -7.15 -1.90 -9.82
N PHE A 149 -8.27 -1.89 -9.11
CA PHE A 149 -8.38 -2.37 -7.74
C PHE A 149 -8.34 -3.89 -7.63
N SER A 150 -8.71 -4.66 -8.65
CA SER A 150 -8.61 -6.14 -8.60
C SER A 150 -7.18 -6.65 -8.44
N ARG A 151 -6.15 -5.82 -8.66
CA ARG A 151 -4.74 -6.13 -8.37
C ARG A 151 -4.31 -5.79 -6.94
N LEU A 152 -5.10 -4.99 -6.22
CA LEU A 152 -4.79 -4.53 -4.87
C LEU A 152 -5.42 -5.48 -3.85
N ARG A 153 -4.61 -6.26 -3.12
CA ARG A 153 -5.06 -7.31 -2.18
C ARG A 153 -6.10 -6.88 -1.13
N LYS A 154 -6.12 -5.60 -0.76
CA LYS A 154 -7.05 -5.05 0.25
C LYS A 154 -8.37 -4.54 -0.34
N SER A 155 -8.57 -4.63 -1.64
CA SER A 155 -9.83 -4.21 -2.28
C SER A 155 -10.85 -5.35 -2.29
N ALA A 156 -12.14 -5.02 -2.26
CA ALA A 156 -13.19 -6.01 -2.43
C ALA A 156 -13.10 -6.68 -3.82
N GLN A 157 -12.66 -5.92 -4.82
CA GLN A 157 -12.53 -6.34 -6.21
C GLN A 157 -11.44 -7.42 -6.38
N PHE A 158 -10.37 -7.38 -5.58
CA PHE A 158 -9.35 -8.43 -5.58
C PHE A 158 -9.93 -9.77 -5.13
N TRP A 159 -10.77 -9.77 -4.09
CA TRP A 159 -11.37 -10.99 -3.53
C TRP A 159 -12.49 -11.58 -4.39
N SER A 160 -13.04 -10.80 -5.33
CA SER A 160 -14.12 -11.27 -6.20
C SER A 160 -13.72 -12.53 -6.98
N LYS A 161 -12.51 -12.58 -7.55
CA LYS A 161 -12.06 -13.74 -8.34
C LYS A 161 -11.80 -14.99 -7.47
N PRO A 162 -10.96 -14.93 -6.41
CA PRO A 162 -10.78 -16.07 -5.52
C PRO A 162 -12.09 -16.59 -4.93
N ARG A 163 -13.04 -15.71 -4.60
CA ARG A 163 -14.36 -16.11 -4.13
C ARG A 163 -15.13 -16.89 -5.19
N THR A 164 -15.17 -16.41 -6.43
CA THR A 164 -15.82 -17.12 -7.53
C THR A 164 -15.16 -18.47 -7.78
N ASP A 165 -13.82 -18.54 -7.77
CA ASP A 165 -13.08 -19.79 -7.96
C ASP A 165 -13.39 -20.81 -6.86
N ILE A 166 -13.54 -20.37 -5.61
CA ILE A 166 -13.97 -21.24 -4.50
C ILE A 166 -15.41 -21.71 -4.71
N LEU A 167 -16.32 -20.82 -5.12
CA LEU A 167 -17.72 -21.17 -5.37
C LEU A 167 -17.85 -22.17 -6.51
N THR A 168 -17.07 -22.03 -7.59
CA THR A 168 -17.07 -23.00 -8.69
C THR A 168 -16.54 -24.35 -8.22
N VAL A 169 -15.47 -24.38 -7.41
CA VAL A 169 -14.97 -25.63 -6.82
C VAL A 169 -16.05 -26.29 -5.95
N ILE A 170 -16.71 -25.55 -5.07
CA ILE A 170 -17.78 -26.09 -4.21
C ILE A 170 -18.95 -26.62 -5.05
N THR A 171 -19.33 -25.90 -6.12
CA THR A 171 -20.46 -26.27 -6.98
C THR A 171 -20.20 -27.55 -7.77
N TRP A 172 -18.98 -27.71 -8.31
CA TRP A 172 -18.64 -28.83 -9.20
C TRP A 172 -18.05 -30.04 -8.47
N TYR A 173 -17.30 -29.83 -7.40
CA TYR A 173 -16.56 -30.87 -6.68
C TYR A 173 -17.07 -31.11 -5.25
N GLY A 174 -18.02 -30.31 -4.79
CA GLY A 174 -18.55 -30.38 -3.42
C GLY A 174 -17.66 -29.64 -2.40
N PRO A 175 -18.15 -29.46 -1.17
CA PRO A 175 -17.36 -28.86 -0.09
C PRO A 175 -16.15 -29.73 0.24
N VAL A 176 -15.01 -29.09 0.55
CA VAL A 176 -13.81 -29.79 1.04
C VAL A 176 -14.16 -30.44 2.38
N VAL A 177 -14.35 -31.76 2.38
CA VAL A 177 -14.56 -32.53 3.61
C VAL A 177 -13.18 -32.80 4.20
N PRO A 178 -12.86 -32.35 5.43
CA PRO A 178 -11.60 -32.69 6.05
C PRO A 178 -11.55 -34.21 6.26
N SER A 179 -10.51 -34.86 5.73
CA SER A 179 -10.24 -36.27 6.00
C SER A 179 -9.89 -36.42 7.48
N SER A 180 -10.81 -37.02 8.25
CA SER A 180 -10.61 -37.46 9.64
C SER A 180 -9.61 -38.60 9.73
#